data_AF-A0A1V2QH66-F1
#
_entry.id   AF-A0A1V2QH66-F1
#
_cell.length_a   1.000
_cell.length_b   1.000
_cell.length_c   1.000
_cell.angle_alpha   90.00
_cell.angle_beta   90.00
_cell.angle_gamma   90.00
#
_symmetry.space_group_name_H-M   'P 1'
#
loop_
_entity.id
_entity.type
_entity.pdbx_description
1 polymer ?
#
loop_
_entity_poly.entity_id
_entity_poly.type
_entity_poly.pdbx_seq_one_letter_code
_entity_poly.pdbx_strand_id
1 'polypeptide(L)'
;MTRTITAALAAAERDDRAALTRLVDWQTSMAGRWLRAVAAVDPQDRARIAASGLAELRSPASSFADRLLDRLVTTTSTKQADSAATEQALADLAVPEPPDGLTPDQRTTAAGYAESVRRITEVHVTDTGLPLAVGPDGRLVVSPDWL
;
A
#
# COMPACT_ATOMS: atom_id res chain seq x y z
N MET A 1 -2.37 19.60 -2.66
CA MET A 1 -1.32 18.57 -2.74
C MET A 1 -0.73 18.42 -1.35
N THR A 2 -0.88 17.24 -0.76
CA THR A 2 -0.43 16.95 0.60
C THR A 2 1.09 16.93 0.67
N ARG A 3 1.65 17.30 1.84
CA ARG A 3 3.11 17.40 2.08
C ARG A 3 3.87 16.13 1.68
N THR A 4 3.26 14.97 1.89
CA THR A 4 3.87 13.65 1.62
C THR A 4 4.00 13.35 0.13
N ILE A 5 3.01 13.72 -0.69
CA ILE A 5 3.07 13.54 -2.15
C ILE A 5 4.19 14.41 -2.71
N THR A 6 4.28 15.67 -2.29
CA THR A 6 5.38 16.56 -2.67
C THR A 6 6.74 15.97 -2.28
N ALA A 7 6.85 15.44 -1.06
CA ALA A 7 8.09 14.82 -0.59
C ALA A 7 8.45 13.56 -1.37
N ALA A 8 7.47 12.75 -1.78
CA ALA A 8 7.69 11.54 -2.56
C ALA A 8 8.16 11.85 -3.99
N LEU A 9 7.56 12.84 -4.64
CA LEU A 9 8.03 13.31 -5.96
C LEU A 9 9.45 13.86 -5.88
N ALA A 10 9.74 14.67 -4.86
CA ALA A 10 11.08 15.22 -4.66
C ALA A 10 12.11 14.16 -4.22
N ALA A 11 11.69 13.04 -3.64
CA ALA A 11 12.55 11.89 -3.37
C ALA A 11 12.84 11.14 -4.67
N ALA A 12 11.84 10.91 -5.52
CA ALA A 12 12.01 10.26 -6.81
C ALA A 12 12.91 11.07 -7.76
N GLU A 13 12.75 12.40 -7.82
CA GLU A 13 13.62 13.29 -8.61
C GLU A 13 15.10 13.21 -8.21
N ARG A 14 15.36 12.95 -6.92
CA ARG A 14 16.72 12.81 -6.37
C ARG A 14 17.23 11.38 -6.35
N ASP A 15 16.47 10.41 -6.86
CA ASP A 15 16.75 8.98 -6.73
C ASP A 15 16.94 8.55 -5.25
N ASP A 16 16.27 9.23 -4.31
CA ASP A 16 16.36 8.96 -2.87
C ASP A 16 15.37 7.89 -2.43
N ARG A 17 15.72 6.65 -2.78
CA ARG A 17 15.01 5.44 -2.36
C ARG A 17 14.76 5.37 -0.86
N ALA A 18 15.72 5.77 -0.05
CA ALA A 18 15.62 5.67 1.41
C ALA A 18 14.59 6.65 1.97
N ALA A 19 14.49 7.85 1.40
CA ALA A 19 13.42 8.81 1.72
C ALA A 19 12.06 8.28 1.26
N LEU A 20 11.95 7.79 0.03
CA LEU A 20 10.70 7.22 -0.49
C LEU A 20 10.21 6.07 0.41
N THR A 21 11.14 5.21 0.85
CA THR A 21 10.84 4.09 1.75
C THR A 21 10.29 4.51 3.12
N ARG A 22 10.66 5.69 3.60
CA ARG A 22 10.14 6.24 4.87
C ARG A 22 8.78 6.91 4.70
N LEU A 23 8.44 7.34 3.49
CA LEU A 23 7.18 8.03 3.18
C LEU A 23 6.02 7.07 2.91
N VAL A 24 6.30 5.79 2.64
CA VAL A 24 5.27 4.79 2.31
C VAL A 24 4.93 3.93 3.53
N ASP A 25 3.64 3.72 3.77
CA ASP A 25 3.15 2.68 4.66
C ASP A 25 3.11 1.34 3.92
N TRP A 26 4.24 0.64 3.97
CA TRP A 26 4.43 -0.65 3.28
C TRP A 26 3.45 -1.72 3.71
N GLN A 27 3.14 -1.75 5.01
CA GLN A 27 2.34 -2.82 5.58
C GLN A 27 0.91 -2.72 5.05
N THR A 28 0.32 -1.52 5.11
CA THR A 28 -1.02 -1.26 4.58
C THR A 28 -1.06 -1.42 3.06
N SER A 29 -0.04 -0.94 2.34
CA SER A 29 0.09 -1.07 0.88
C SER A 29 0.02 -2.51 0.38
N MET A 30 0.60 -3.45 1.14
CA MET A 30 0.74 -4.86 0.75
C MET A 30 -0.27 -5.79 1.44
N ALA A 31 -1.04 -5.29 2.42
CA ALA A 31 -1.93 -6.10 3.26
C ALA A 31 -2.99 -6.85 2.45
N GLY A 32 -3.61 -6.19 1.47
CA GLY A 32 -4.60 -6.83 0.60
C GLY A 32 -4.02 -8.00 -0.18
N ARG A 33 -2.85 -7.81 -0.80
CA ARG A 33 -2.13 -8.87 -1.53
C ARG A 33 -1.73 -10.02 -0.61
N TRP A 34 -1.21 -9.72 0.57
CA TRP A 34 -0.86 -10.73 1.57
C TRP A 34 -2.06 -11.61 1.92
N LEU A 35 -3.21 -11.02 2.24
CA LEU A 35 -4.35 -11.77 2.71
C LEU A 35 -5.02 -12.59 1.59
N ARG A 36 -5.04 -12.07 0.35
CA ARG A 36 -5.45 -12.84 -0.83
C ARG A 36 -4.54 -14.05 -1.07
N ALA A 37 -3.23 -13.89 -0.90
CA ALA A 37 -2.27 -15.00 -1.03
C ALA A 37 -2.49 -16.06 0.07
N VAL A 38 -2.74 -15.65 1.31
CA VAL A 38 -3.05 -16.59 2.41
C VAL A 38 -4.36 -17.34 2.15
N ALA A 39 -5.40 -16.67 1.62
CA ALA A 39 -6.67 -17.31 1.31
C ALA A 39 -6.54 -18.43 0.26
N ALA A 40 -5.57 -18.33 -0.66
CA ALA A 40 -5.29 -19.33 -1.68
C ALA A 40 -4.53 -20.57 -1.17
N VAL A 41 -4.05 -20.56 0.08
CA VAL A 41 -3.34 -21.68 0.71
C VAL A 41 -4.31 -22.61 1.44
N ASP A 42 -3.93 -23.89 1.56
CA ASP A 42 -4.64 -24.87 2.38
C ASP A 42 -4.88 -24.35 3.82
N PRO A 43 -6.10 -24.49 4.38
CA PRO A 43 -6.41 -24.00 5.72
C PRO A 43 -5.43 -24.40 6.82
N GLN A 44 -4.81 -25.58 6.73
CA GLN A 44 -3.85 -26.08 7.73
C GLN A 44 -2.53 -25.30 7.72
N ASP A 45 -2.15 -24.73 6.58
CA ASP A 45 -0.90 -23.99 6.39
C ASP A 45 -1.04 -22.48 6.55
N ARG A 46 -2.28 -21.96 6.56
CA ARG A 46 -2.54 -20.51 6.53
C ARG A 46 -1.90 -19.75 7.67
N ALA A 47 -1.96 -20.24 8.92
CA ALA A 47 -1.34 -19.56 10.05
C ALA A 47 0.18 -19.38 9.87
N ARG A 48 0.86 -20.41 9.34
CA ARG A 48 2.30 -20.40 9.10
C ARG A 48 2.65 -19.45 7.95
N ILE A 49 1.94 -19.53 6.83
CA ILE A 49 2.16 -18.64 5.69
C ILE A 49 1.82 -17.18 6.04
N ALA A 50 0.75 -16.96 6.79
CA ALA A 50 0.38 -15.64 7.30
C ALA A 50 1.49 -15.04 8.16
N ALA A 51 2.10 -15.83 9.06
CA ALA A 51 3.23 -15.38 9.88
C ALA A 51 4.45 -15.00 9.04
N SER A 52 4.80 -15.81 8.04
CA SER A 52 5.89 -15.50 7.10
C SER A 52 5.60 -14.20 6.34
N GLY A 53 4.40 -14.07 5.78
CA GLY A 53 3.99 -12.88 5.05
C GLY A 53 4.01 -11.62 5.92
N LEU A 54 3.53 -11.68 7.18
CA LEU A 54 3.60 -10.56 8.11
C LEU A 54 5.03 -10.14 8.44
N ALA A 55 5.96 -11.10 8.52
CA ALA A 55 7.38 -10.79 8.70
C ALA A 55 7.95 -10.08 7.47
N GLU A 56 7.58 -10.53 6.26
CA GLU A 56 7.95 -9.87 5.01
C GLU A 56 7.37 -8.46 4.92
N LEU A 57 6.12 -8.22 5.30
CA LEU A 57 5.51 -6.88 5.30
C LEU A 57 6.26 -5.87 6.18
N ARG A 58 6.89 -6.34 7.26
CA ARG A 58 7.68 -5.50 8.18
C ARG A 58 9.07 -5.17 7.63
N SER A 59 9.50 -5.85 6.57
CA SER A 59 10.76 -5.61 5.88
C SER A 59 10.47 -4.95 4.53
N PRO A 60 10.85 -3.68 4.29
CA PRO A 60 10.56 -3.02 3.02
C PRO A 60 11.09 -3.83 1.83
N ALA A 61 10.20 -4.31 0.97
CA ALA A 61 10.59 -5.04 -0.22
C ALA A 61 11.34 -4.08 -1.16
N SER A 62 12.63 -4.35 -1.37
CA SER A 62 13.51 -3.54 -2.20
C SER A 62 12.87 -3.24 -3.57
N SER A 63 12.40 -4.28 -4.26
CA SER A 63 11.83 -4.17 -5.60
C SER A 63 10.54 -3.34 -5.72
N PHE A 64 9.79 -3.14 -4.64
CA PHE A 64 8.61 -2.27 -4.68
C PHE A 64 9.03 -0.81 -4.72
N ALA A 65 9.96 -0.41 -3.83
CA ALA A 65 10.44 0.97 -3.77
C ALA A 65 11.08 1.40 -5.10
N ASP A 66 11.81 0.49 -5.75
CA ASP A 66 12.43 0.73 -7.05
C ASP A 66 11.37 0.97 -8.13
N ARG A 67 10.33 0.11 -8.22
CA ARG A 67 9.23 0.32 -9.18
C ARG A 67 8.43 1.59 -8.91
N LEU A 68 8.20 1.94 -7.64
CA LEU A 68 7.52 3.19 -7.30
C LEU A 68 8.36 4.40 -7.73
N LEU A 69 9.66 4.35 -7.50
CA LEU A 69 10.60 5.39 -7.93
C LEU A 69 10.56 5.56 -9.46
N ASP A 70 10.63 4.47 -10.21
CA ASP A 70 10.55 4.47 -11.68
C ASP A 70 9.24 5.10 -12.20
N ARG A 71 8.12 4.88 -11.51
CA ARG A 71 6.84 5.49 -11.89
C ARG A 71 6.80 6.98 -11.51
N LEU A 72 7.31 7.34 -10.34
CA LEU A 72 7.28 8.72 -9.85
C LEU A 72 8.30 9.65 -10.55
N VAL A 73 9.45 9.15 -11.01
CA VAL A 73 10.46 9.98 -11.69
C VAL A 73 9.93 10.56 -13.01
N THR A 74 8.95 9.90 -13.63
CA THR A 74 8.28 10.37 -14.85
C THR A 74 7.07 11.27 -14.59
N THR A 75 6.69 11.46 -13.33
CA THR A 75 5.53 12.27 -12.93
C THR A 75 5.91 13.74 -12.86
N THR A 76 5.21 14.61 -13.59
CA THR A 76 5.47 16.05 -13.56
C THR A 76 4.43 16.85 -12.77
N SER A 77 3.25 16.26 -12.54
CA SER A 77 2.19 16.89 -11.76
C SER A 77 1.25 15.88 -11.12
N THR A 78 0.52 16.33 -10.10
CA THR A 78 -0.56 15.55 -9.48
C THR A 78 -1.78 16.43 -9.27
N LYS A 79 -2.95 15.81 -9.27
CA LYS A 79 -4.22 16.44 -8.90
C LYS A 79 -4.98 15.55 -7.94
N GLN A 80 -5.91 16.12 -7.19
CA GLN A 80 -6.83 15.33 -6.38
C GLN A 80 -7.68 14.44 -7.30
N ALA A 81 -7.87 13.19 -6.91
CA ALA A 81 -8.71 12.24 -7.63
C ALA A 81 -10.18 12.70 -7.58
N ASP A 82 -10.93 12.41 -8.65
CA ASP A 82 -12.39 12.50 -8.59
C ASP A 82 -12.97 11.30 -7.81
N SER A 83 -14.29 11.29 -7.60
CA SER A 83 -14.97 10.24 -6.83
C SER A 83 -14.77 8.85 -7.43
N ALA A 84 -14.83 8.69 -8.75
CA ALA A 84 -14.70 7.39 -9.40
C ALA A 84 -13.27 6.85 -9.29
N ALA A 85 -12.26 7.69 -9.52
CA ALA A 85 -10.86 7.30 -9.34
C ALA A 85 -10.53 7.02 -7.87
N THR A 86 -11.14 7.75 -6.94
CA THR A 86 -10.99 7.49 -5.50
C THR A 86 -11.58 6.14 -5.13
N GLU A 87 -12.82 5.85 -5.55
CA GLU A 87 -13.48 4.57 -5.29
C GLU A 87 -12.68 3.39 -5.85
N GLN A 88 -12.18 3.50 -7.08
CA GLN A 88 -11.35 2.46 -7.69
C GLN A 88 -10.03 2.26 -6.92
N ALA A 89 -9.33 3.34 -6.57
CA ALA A 89 -8.07 3.22 -5.82
C ALA A 89 -8.28 2.57 -4.44
N LEU A 90 -9.37 2.90 -3.76
CA LEU A 90 -9.73 2.28 -2.48
C LEU A 90 -10.13 0.80 -2.64
N ALA A 91 -10.81 0.46 -3.74
CA ALA A 91 -11.14 -0.93 -4.06
C ALA A 91 -9.89 -1.78 -4.32
N ASP A 92 -8.90 -1.24 -5.04
CA ASP A 92 -7.63 -1.91 -5.30
C ASP A 92 -6.86 -2.17 -3.99
N LEU A 93 -6.86 -1.19 -3.09
CA LEU A 93 -6.25 -1.26 -1.76
C LEU A 93 -7.04 -2.10 -0.75
N ALA A 94 -8.26 -2.54 -1.08
CA ALA A 94 -9.13 -3.22 -0.13
C ALA A 94 -8.47 -4.48 0.45
N VAL A 95 -8.43 -4.54 1.78
CA VAL A 95 -8.03 -5.72 2.54
C VAL A 95 -9.26 -6.62 2.70
N PRO A 96 -9.26 -7.86 2.16
CA PRO A 96 -10.42 -8.74 2.26
C PRO A 96 -10.63 -9.22 3.70
N GLU A 97 -11.74 -9.91 3.95
CA GLU A 97 -11.96 -10.55 5.25
C GLU A 97 -10.91 -11.65 5.50
N PRO A 98 -10.36 -11.78 6.72
CA PRO A 98 -9.38 -12.82 7.02
C PRO A 98 -9.99 -14.22 6.85
N PRO A 99 -9.34 -15.13 6.09
CA PRO A 99 -9.85 -16.48 5.91
C PRO A 99 -9.75 -17.30 7.21
N ASP A 100 -10.48 -18.40 7.30
CA ASP A 100 -10.31 -19.37 8.38
C ASP A 100 -8.89 -19.94 8.42
N GLY A 101 -8.47 -20.43 9.60
CA GLY A 101 -7.13 -20.97 9.82
C GLY A 101 -6.09 -19.93 10.27
N LEU A 102 -6.45 -18.65 10.39
CA LEU A 102 -5.62 -17.61 11.02
C LEU A 102 -5.81 -17.58 12.54
N THR A 103 -4.73 -17.24 13.25
CA THR A 103 -4.75 -16.99 14.69
C THR A 103 -5.50 -15.69 15.04
N PRO A 104 -6.00 -15.52 16.27
CA PRO A 104 -6.67 -14.28 16.69
C PRO A 104 -5.83 -13.01 16.45
N ASP A 105 -4.52 -13.08 16.72
CA ASP A 105 -3.60 -11.94 16.53
C ASP A 105 -3.43 -11.57 15.05
N GLN A 106 -3.38 -12.57 14.16
CA GLN A 106 -3.30 -12.37 12.72
C GLN A 106 -4.57 -11.72 12.18
N ARG A 107 -5.75 -12.15 12.66
CA ARG A 107 -7.03 -11.53 12.29
C ARG A 107 -7.12 -10.09 12.78
N THR A 108 -6.67 -9.83 14.01
CA THR A 108 -6.62 -8.48 14.59
C THR A 108 -5.70 -7.57 13.77
N THR A 109 -4.54 -8.09 13.36
CA THR A 109 -3.58 -7.37 12.50
C THR A 109 -4.20 -7.04 11.14
N ALA A 110 -4.85 -8.02 10.49
CA ALA A 110 -5.53 -7.82 9.21
C ALA A 110 -6.66 -6.78 9.31
N ALA A 111 -7.47 -6.84 10.36
CA ALA A 111 -8.52 -5.85 10.63
C ALA A 111 -7.93 -4.44 10.85
N GLY A 112 -6.78 -4.34 11.50
CA GLY A 112 -6.05 -3.08 11.65
C GLY A 112 -5.64 -2.47 10.30
N TYR A 113 -5.15 -3.28 9.36
CA TYR A 113 -4.83 -2.80 8.02
C TYR A 113 -6.07 -2.40 7.22
N ALA A 114 -7.15 -3.20 7.29
CA ALA A 114 -8.43 -2.86 6.67
C ALA A 114 -8.96 -1.50 7.18
N GLU A 115 -8.85 -1.26 8.48
CA GLU A 115 -9.24 0.01 9.08
C GLU A 115 -8.32 1.17 8.68
N SER A 116 -7.02 0.94 8.52
CA SER A 116 -6.11 1.95 7.97
C SER A 116 -6.47 2.34 6.54
N VAL A 117 -6.87 1.39 5.68
CA VAL A 117 -7.36 1.67 4.32
C VAL A 117 -8.66 2.48 4.36
N ARG A 118 -9.61 2.13 5.25
CA ARG A 118 -10.87 2.89 5.42
C ARG A 118 -10.66 4.34 5.88
N ARG A 119 -9.53 4.62 6.55
CA ARG A 119 -9.16 5.95 7.04
C ARG A 119 -8.24 6.72 6.09
N ILE A 120 -8.04 6.24 4.87
CA ILE A 120 -7.38 7.02 3.82
C ILE A 120 -8.13 8.34 3.66
N THR A 121 -7.40 9.45 3.78
CA THR A 121 -7.99 10.79 3.83
C THR A 121 -8.07 11.43 2.45
N GLU A 122 -7.12 11.10 1.59
CA GLU A 122 -6.94 11.73 0.28
C GLU A 122 -6.43 10.71 -0.73
N VAL A 123 -6.91 10.81 -1.96
CA VAL A 123 -6.34 10.13 -3.13
C VAL A 123 -6.01 11.19 -4.17
N HIS A 124 -4.80 11.12 -4.69
CA HIS A 124 -4.34 11.93 -5.81
C HIS A 124 -4.06 11.03 -7.01
N VAL A 125 -4.10 11.60 -8.20
CA VAL A 125 -3.68 10.92 -9.43
C VAL A 125 -2.59 11.75 -10.09
N THR A 126 -1.51 11.08 -10.49
CA THR A 126 -0.43 11.69 -11.28
C THR A 126 -0.92 11.99 -12.70
N ASP A 127 -0.19 12.83 -13.43
CA ASP A 127 -0.34 13.01 -14.88
C ASP A 127 -0.14 11.71 -15.68
N THR A 128 0.58 10.75 -15.13
CA THR A 128 0.78 9.39 -15.69
C THR A 128 -0.34 8.40 -15.32
N GLY A 129 -1.37 8.85 -14.59
CA GLY A 129 -2.52 8.03 -14.19
C GLY A 129 -2.29 7.14 -12.97
N LEU A 130 -1.15 7.26 -12.28
CA LEU A 130 -0.85 6.51 -11.05
C LEU A 130 -1.64 7.09 -9.88
N PRO A 131 -2.45 6.29 -9.15
CA PRO A 131 -3.06 6.73 -7.91
C PRO A 131 -2.03 6.81 -6.78
N LEU A 132 -2.18 7.81 -5.91
CA LEU A 132 -1.39 8.00 -4.69
C LEU A 132 -2.35 8.29 -3.53
N ALA A 133 -2.57 7.31 -2.67
CA ALA A 133 -3.41 7.47 -1.49
C ALA A 133 -2.58 7.92 -0.28
N VAL A 134 -3.18 8.72 0.60
CA VAL A 134 -2.57 9.17 1.85
C VAL A 134 -3.33 8.56 3.02
N GLY A 135 -2.62 7.78 3.83
CA GLY A 135 -3.15 7.17 5.04
C GLY A 135 -3.35 8.19 6.18
N PRO A 136 -4.00 7.77 7.27
CA PRO A 136 -4.33 8.65 8.41
C PRO A 136 -3.10 9.19 9.16
N ASP A 137 -1.95 8.55 9.01
CA ASP A 137 -0.66 8.98 9.57
C ASP A 137 0.13 9.87 8.60
N GLY A 138 -0.47 10.24 7.47
CA GLY A 138 0.14 11.06 6.44
C GLY A 138 1.13 10.30 5.56
N ARG A 139 1.28 8.97 5.67
CA ARG A 139 2.13 8.18 4.77
C ARG A 139 1.39 7.79 3.50
N LEU A 140 2.14 7.54 2.42
CA LEU A 140 1.57 7.03 1.17
C LEU A 140 1.13 5.57 1.35
N VAL A 141 -0.04 5.26 0.80
CA VAL A 141 -0.51 3.88 0.63
C VAL A 141 -0.62 3.65 -0.87
N VAL A 142 0.11 2.66 -1.38
CA VAL A 142 0.25 2.43 -2.83
C VAL A 142 -0.03 0.97 -3.14
N SER A 143 -0.95 0.68 -4.06
CA SER A 143 -1.17 -0.70 -4.48
C SER A 143 0.01 -1.21 -5.31
N PRO A 144 0.47 -2.46 -5.11
CA PRO A 144 1.48 -3.10 -5.95
C PRO A 144 1.05 -3.27 -7.40
N ASP A 145 -0.26 -3.30 -7.64
CA ASP A 145 -0.85 -3.53 -8.96
C ASP A 145 -0.81 -2.27 -9.85
N TRP A 146 -0.43 -1.12 -9.28
CA TRP A 146 -0.26 0.13 -10.02
C TRP A 146 1.16 0.33 -10.59
N LEU A 147 2.10 -0.58 -10.25
CA LEU A 147 3.55 -0.46 -10.48
C LEU A 147 4.11 -1.60 -11.33
#